data_AF-A0A8R7JZC3-F1
#
_entry.id   AF-A0A8R7JZC3-F1
#
_cell.length_a   1.000
_cell.length_b   1.000
_cell.length_c   1.000
_cell.angle_alpha   90.00
_cell.angle_beta   90.00
_cell.angle_gamma   90.00
#
_symmetry.space_group_name_H-M   'P 1'
#
loop_
_entity.id
_entity.type
_entity.pdbx_description
1 polymer ?
#
loop_
_entity_poly.entity_id
_entity_poly.type
_entity_poly.pdbx_seq_one_letter_code
_entity_poly.pdbx_strand_id
1 'polypeptide(L)'
;MAPPPRHLLLLPVLLLASLLRAAQMEPAHAAAAGDGDRDEGARALLALLQRVQSEALRALGPRDFDPKLYVDLPLAPGADRAAAEAALATVTTRGEMKAFLARYFATAGSDLVEADPPDFEAEPRGFLPRVASGEARAWALKVHALWKDLARRVAPSVAARPDRHTLLPLPGRVVVPGSRFREVYYWDSYWVVRGLLVSKMYDTAKDIVLNLVYLVEEYGFVLNGARSYYTNRSQPPLLSSMVLELYTATGDLGLVRRAFPSLLKEHSFWVSGSRHKTHILASPFTTSHG
;
A
#
# COMPACT_ATOMS: atom_id res chain seq x y z
N MET A 1 43.37 20.61 35.91
CA MET A 1 42.03 19.99 35.85
C MET A 1 41.47 20.32 34.46
N ALA A 2 41.53 19.37 33.52
CA ALA A 2 41.19 19.60 32.11
C ALA A 2 39.68 19.39 31.86
N PRO A 3 39.04 20.16 30.97
CA PRO A 3 37.62 19.99 30.65
C PRO A 3 37.38 18.72 29.80
N PRO A 4 36.20 18.08 29.91
CA PRO A 4 35.93 16.84 29.19
C PRO A 4 35.70 17.08 27.68
N PRO A 5 35.92 16.06 26.83
CA PRO A 5 35.82 16.20 25.38
C PRO A 5 34.37 16.37 24.90
N ARG A 6 34.18 17.28 23.93
CA ARG A 6 32.88 17.71 23.35
C ARG A 6 32.07 16.63 22.63
N HIS A 7 32.58 15.39 22.53
CA HIS A 7 31.91 14.28 21.83
C HIS A 7 30.90 13.51 22.70
N LEU A 8 30.93 13.69 24.02
CA LEU A 8 30.01 13.03 24.96
C LEU A 8 28.67 13.76 25.15
N LEU A 9 28.52 14.96 24.59
CA LEU A 9 27.29 15.77 24.69
C LEU A 9 26.34 15.61 23.48
N LEU A 10 26.77 14.93 22.40
CA LEU A 10 25.95 14.71 21.20
C LEU A 10 25.16 13.39 21.23
N LEU A 11 25.63 12.37 21.96
CA LEU A 11 24.91 11.11 22.13
C LEU A 11 23.55 11.27 22.84
N PRO A 12 23.42 12.07 23.92
CA PRO A 12 22.13 12.25 24.59
C PRO A 12 21.11 12.96 23.70
N VAL A 13 21.57 13.89 22.85
CA VAL A 13 20.70 14.69 21.96
C VAL A 13 20.17 13.87 20.79
N LEU A 14 20.98 12.96 20.24
CA LEU A 14 20.55 12.04 19.18
C LEU A 14 19.61 10.94 19.69
N LEU A 15 19.83 10.46 20.93
CA LEU A 15 18.90 9.55 21.62
C LEU A 15 17.58 10.23 21.98
N LEU A 16 17.60 11.50 22.41
CA LEU A 16 16.37 12.26 22.66
C LEU A 16 15.59 12.54 21.37
N ALA A 17 16.27 12.87 20.27
CA ALA A 17 15.63 13.13 18.98
C ALA A 17 14.99 11.88 18.35
N SER A 18 15.60 10.70 18.56
CA SER A 18 15.03 9.41 18.12
C SER A 18 13.90 8.92 19.02
N LEU A 19 13.97 9.19 20.32
CA LEU A 19 12.87 8.94 21.26
C LEU A 19 11.67 9.89 21.05
N LEU A 20 11.90 11.16 20.71
CA LEU A 20 10.82 12.07 20.32
C LEU A 20 10.15 11.68 18.99
N ARG A 21 10.90 11.11 18.04
CA ARG A 21 10.34 10.64 16.76
C ARG A 21 9.52 9.34 16.91
N ALA A 22 9.87 8.48 17.87
CA ALA A 22 9.06 7.32 18.25
C ALA A 22 7.81 7.70 19.04
N ALA A 23 7.86 8.78 19.83
CA ALA A 23 6.71 9.30 20.58
C ALA A 23 5.73 10.14 19.73
N GLN A 24 6.11 10.56 18.53
CA GLN A 24 5.24 11.27 17.58
C GLN A 24 4.44 10.34 16.64
N MET A 25 4.58 9.02 16.79
CA MET A 25 3.61 8.06 16.26
C MET A 25 2.50 7.83 17.29
N GLU A 26 1.79 8.90 17.66
CA GLU A 26 0.45 8.76 18.19
C GLU A 26 -0.40 8.04 17.13
N PRO A 27 -1.17 6.99 17.47
CA PRO A 27 -2.16 6.49 16.55
C PRO A 27 -3.08 7.67 16.26
N ALA A 28 -3.12 8.10 15.00
CA ALA A 28 -4.18 8.95 14.52
C ALA A 28 -5.48 8.12 14.64
N HIS A 29 -6.09 8.15 15.82
CA HIS A 29 -7.48 7.78 16.00
C HIS A 29 -8.28 8.87 15.28
N ALA A 30 -8.36 8.73 13.96
CA ALA A 30 -9.42 9.33 13.19
C ALA A 30 -10.71 8.94 13.89
N ALA A 31 -11.49 9.94 14.33
CA ALA A 31 -12.79 9.73 14.94
C ALA A 31 -13.58 8.76 14.04
N ALA A 32 -13.70 7.52 14.50
CA ALA A 32 -14.19 6.44 13.69
C ALA A 32 -15.70 6.65 13.51
N ALA A 33 -16.11 7.02 12.30
CA ALA A 33 -17.37 6.48 11.78
C ALA A 33 -17.37 4.98 12.13
N GLY A 34 -18.44 4.51 12.77
CA GLY A 34 -18.51 3.12 13.26
C GLY A 34 -18.10 2.16 12.15
N ASP A 35 -17.44 1.05 12.50
CA ASP A 35 -16.84 0.13 11.55
C ASP A 35 -17.78 -0.25 10.38
N GLY A 36 -19.08 -0.38 10.69
CA GLY A 36 -20.13 -0.62 9.70
C GLY A 36 -20.40 0.52 8.69
N ASP A 37 -20.28 1.77 9.08
CA ASP A 37 -20.51 2.94 8.20
C ASP A 37 -19.33 3.15 7.23
N ARG A 38 -18.09 2.92 7.71
CA ARG A 38 -16.90 2.90 6.86
C ARG A 38 -16.99 1.80 5.81
N ASP A 39 -17.40 0.61 6.22
CA ASP A 39 -17.59 -0.54 5.32
C ASP A 39 -18.75 -0.35 4.34
N GLU A 40 -19.82 0.34 4.74
CA GLU A 40 -20.92 0.70 3.84
C GLU A 40 -20.48 1.71 2.78
N GLY A 41 -19.80 2.78 3.18
CA GLY A 41 -19.26 3.78 2.25
C GLY A 41 -18.30 3.17 1.23
N ALA A 42 -17.36 2.32 1.68
CA ALA A 42 -16.40 1.65 0.80
C ALA A 42 -17.08 0.68 -0.18
N ARG A 43 -18.10 -0.07 0.27
CA ARG A 43 -18.90 -0.96 -0.60
C ARG A 43 -19.71 -0.17 -1.63
N ALA A 44 -20.32 0.94 -1.22
CA ALA A 44 -21.11 1.78 -2.11
C ALA A 44 -20.24 2.43 -3.19
N LEU A 45 -19.06 2.93 -2.83
CA LEU A 45 -18.10 3.43 -3.81
C LEU A 45 -17.67 2.33 -4.79
N LEU A 46 -17.31 1.14 -4.29
CA LEU A 46 -16.90 0.02 -5.15
C LEU A 46 -18.01 -0.35 -6.15
N ALA A 47 -19.27 -0.37 -5.72
CA ALA A 47 -20.41 -0.63 -6.59
C ALA A 47 -20.56 0.45 -7.69
N LEU A 48 -20.40 1.73 -7.36
CA LEU A 48 -20.35 2.81 -8.35
C LEU A 48 -19.20 2.58 -9.34
N LEU A 49 -17.99 2.31 -8.86
CA LEU A 49 -16.80 2.15 -9.73
C LEU A 49 -16.93 0.96 -10.68
N GLN A 50 -17.57 -0.14 -10.25
CA GLN A 50 -17.88 -1.28 -11.12
C GLN A 50 -18.84 -0.87 -12.25
N ARG A 51 -19.87 -0.07 -11.95
CA ARG A 51 -20.76 0.48 -12.97
C ARG A 51 -20.04 1.44 -13.92
N VAL A 52 -19.18 2.31 -13.39
CA VAL A 52 -18.34 3.22 -14.19
C VAL A 52 -17.45 2.42 -15.13
N GLN A 53 -16.82 1.34 -14.65
CA GLN A 53 -16.01 0.44 -15.48
C GLN A 53 -16.83 -0.15 -16.64
N SER A 54 -18.03 -0.68 -16.38
CA SER A 54 -18.89 -1.26 -17.43
C SER A 54 -19.35 -0.22 -18.46
N GLU A 55 -19.82 0.95 -18.01
CA GLU A 55 -20.24 2.02 -18.92
C GLU A 55 -19.06 2.61 -19.70
N ALA A 56 -17.88 2.69 -19.09
CA ALA A 56 -16.68 3.15 -19.77
C ALA A 56 -16.27 2.16 -20.88
N LEU A 57 -16.37 0.85 -20.65
CA LEU A 57 -16.13 -0.14 -21.70
C LEU A 57 -17.11 0.04 -22.86
N ARG A 58 -18.39 0.27 -22.56
CA ARG A 58 -19.44 0.49 -23.58
C ARG A 58 -19.21 1.77 -24.39
N ALA A 59 -18.89 2.88 -23.73
CA ALA A 59 -18.79 4.19 -24.36
C ALA A 59 -17.42 4.48 -24.99
N LEU A 60 -16.33 3.97 -24.40
CA LEU A 60 -14.95 4.22 -24.84
C LEU A 60 -14.41 3.10 -25.74
N GLY A 61 -15.01 1.91 -25.69
CA GLY A 61 -14.58 0.73 -26.42
C GLY A 61 -13.45 -0.04 -25.72
N PRO A 62 -13.10 -1.24 -26.22
CA PRO A 62 -12.13 -2.14 -25.57
C PRO A 62 -10.66 -1.77 -25.84
N ARG A 63 -10.40 -0.89 -26.81
CA ARG A 63 -9.04 -0.49 -27.17
C ARG A 63 -8.43 0.31 -26.02
N ASP A 64 -7.27 -0.15 -25.54
CA ASP A 64 -6.52 0.44 -24.41
C ASP A 64 -7.34 0.49 -23.09
N PHE A 65 -8.33 -0.40 -22.94
CA PHE A 65 -9.17 -0.48 -21.76
C PHE A 65 -8.49 -1.26 -20.63
N ASP A 66 -8.10 -0.58 -19.55
CA ASP A 66 -7.68 -1.21 -18.29
C ASP A 66 -8.84 -1.21 -17.29
N PRO A 67 -9.46 -2.36 -16.97
CA PRO A 67 -10.51 -2.43 -15.97
C PRO A 67 -10.02 -1.95 -14.59
N LYS A 68 -8.75 -2.18 -14.25
CA LYS A 68 -8.19 -1.81 -12.94
C LYS A 68 -8.20 -0.29 -12.75
N LEU A 69 -7.95 0.47 -13.81
CA LEU A 69 -7.96 1.93 -13.77
C LEU A 69 -9.24 2.47 -13.12
N TYR A 70 -10.40 1.95 -13.53
CA TYR A 70 -11.70 2.47 -13.11
C TYR A 70 -12.03 2.12 -11.67
N VAL A 71 -11.61 0.96 -11.17
CA VAL A 71 -11.84 0.57 -9.76
C VAL A 71 -10.82 1.20 -8.78
N ASP A 72 -9.82 1.90 -9.32
CA ASP A 72 -8.83 2.64 -8.56
C ASP A 72 -9.10 4.16 -8.52
N LEU A 73 -10.18 4.63 -9.15
CA LEU A 73 -10.50 6.06 -9.19
C LEU A 73 -11.00 6.55 -7.82
N PRO A 74 -10.29 7.47 -7.15
CA PRO A 74 -10.85 8.16 -6.00
C PRO A 74 -11.90 9.19 -6.45
N LEU A 75 -12.89 9.47 -5.61
CA LEU A 75 -13.82 10.57 -5.88
C LEU A 75 -13.07 11.91 -5.88
N ALA A 76 -13.34 12.77 -6.86
CA ALA A 76 -12.75 14.10 -6.93
C ALA A 76 -13.08 14.91 -5.67
N PRO A 77 -12.20 15.81 -5.17
CA PRO A 77 -12.52 16.65 -4.01
C PRO A 77 -13.87 17.37 -4.16
N GLY A 78 -14.74 17.25 -3.15
CA GLY A 78 -16.08 17.84 -3.16
C GLY A 78 -17.13 17.12 -4.02
N ALA A 79 -16.77 16.08 -4.78
CA ALA A 79 -17.74 15.30 -5.53
C ALA A 79 -18.68 14.52 -4.60
N ASP A 80 -19.97 14.51 -4.92
CA ASP A 80 -20.98 13.71 -4.23
C ASP A 80 -21.19 12.36 -4.95
N ARG A 81 -21.14 11.26 -4.19
CA ARG A 81 -21.23 9.90 -4.75
C ARG A 81 -22.62 9.63 -5.35
N ALA A 82 -23.69 10.04 -4.67
CA ALA A 82 -25.05 9.81 -5.13
C ALA A 82 -25.35 10.63 -6.41
N ALA A 83 -24.85 11.86 -6.49
CA ALA A 83 -24.89 12.66 -7.71
C ALA A 83 -24.13 12.01 -8.87
N ALA A 84 -22.95 11.42 -8.59
CA ALA A 84 -22.21 10.65 -9.60
C ALA A 84 -23.00 9.42 -10.08
N GLU A 85 -23.64 8.68 -9.18
CA GLU A 85 -24.48 7.53 -9.53
C GLU A 85 -25.67 7.91 -10.42
N ALA A 86 -26.33 9.03 -10.10
CA ALA A 86 -27.44 9.55 -10.90
C ALA A 86 -26.96 10.03 -12.28
N ALA A 87 -25.84 10.76 -12.34
CA ALA A 87 -25.29 11.27 -13.59
C ALA A 87 -24.77 10.17 -14.51
N LEU A 88 -24.24 9.07 -13.97
CA LEU A 88 -23.76 7.94 -14.78
C LEU A 88 -24.89 7.34 -15.62
N ALA A 89 -26.13 7.32 -15.12
CA ALA A 89 -27.29 6.75 -15.80
C ALA A 89 -27.64 7.47 -17.12
N THR A 90 -27.17 8.71 -17.31
CA THR A 90 -27.42 9.49 -18.52
C THR A 90 -26.26 9.45 -19.51
N VAL A 91 -25.14 8.80 -19.18
CA VAL A 91 -23.95 8.75 -20.05
C VAL A 91 -24.14 7.71 -21.14
N THR A 92 -24.11 8.14 -22.41
CA THR A 92 -24.30 7.26 -23.56
C THR A 92 -23.17 7.35 -24.59
N THR A 93 -22.46 8.47 -24.63
CA THR A 93 -21.42 8.74 -25.63
C THR A 93 -20.02 8.79 -25.04
N ARG A 94 -19.00 8.64 -25.92
CA ARG A 94 -17.58 8.80 -25.56
C ARG A 94 -17.28 10.17 -24.94
N GLY A 95 -17.92 11.24 -25.45
CA GLY A 95 -17.73 12.60 -24.94
C GLY A 95 -18.31 12.79 -23.54
N GLU A 96 -19.52 12.30 -23.32
CA GLU A 96 -20.19 12.33 -22.01
C GLU A 96 -19.41 11.52 -20.97
N MET A 97 -18.90 10.34 -21.33
CA MET A 97 -18.12 9.51 -20.41
C MET A 97 -16.84 10.22 -19.96
N LYS A 98 -16.13 10.89 -20.88
CA LYS A 98 -14.94 11.69 -20.53
C LYS A 98 -15.29 12.85 -19.60
N ALA A 99 -16.38 13.57 -19.88
CA ALA A 99 -16.83 14.69 -19.06
C ALA A 99 -17.28 14.23 -17.67
N PHE A 100 -17.96 13.08 -17.60
CA PHE A 100 -18.38 12.44 -16.36
C PHE A 100 -17.17 12.07 -15.48
N LEU A 101 -16.18 11.38 -16.05
CA LEU A 101 -14.96 11.01 -15.34
C LEU A 101 -14.22 12.23 -14.81
N ALA A 102 -14.03 13.26 -15.65
CA ALA A 102 -13.35 14.49 -15.27
C ALA A 102 -14.08 15.29 -14.16
N ARG A 103 -15.40 15.15 -14.07
CA ARG A 103 -16.22 15.86 -13.08
C ARG A 103 -16.22 15.18 -11.71
N TYR A 104 -16.33 13.85 -11.68
CA TYR A 104 -16.63 13.12 -10.45
C TYR A 104 -15.43 12.36 -9.85
N PHE A 105 -14.37 12.13 -10.62
CA PHE A 105 -13.23 11.33 -10.18
C PHE A 105 -11.92 12.10 -10.30
N ALA A 106 -11.05 11.90 -9.32
CA ALA A 106 -9.66 12.31 -9.41
C ALA A 106 -8.85 11.23 -10.14
N THR A 107 -7.62 11.58 -10.53
CA THR A 107 -6.74 10.65 -11.23
C THR A 107 -6.40 9.46 -10.34
N ALA A 108 -6.55 8.24 -10.86
CA ALA A 108 -6.13 7.05 -10.12
C ALA A 108 -4.65 7.17 -9.72
N GLY A 109 -4.33 6.88 -8.46
CA GLY A 109 -3.02 7.11 -7.88
C GLY A 109 -2.82 8.47 -7.20
N SER A 110 -3.77 9.41 -7.33
CA SER A 110 -3.72 10.69 -6.57
C SER A 110 -3.97 10.49 -5.06
N ASP A 111 -4.34 9.28 -4.66
CA ASP A 111 -4.45 8.80 -3.28
C ASP A 111 -3.11 8.31 -2.70
N LEU A 112 -2.03 8.41 -3.47
CA LEU A 112 -0.64 8.25 -3.03
C LEU A 112 0.13 9.56 -3.15
N VAL A 113 1.01 9.80 -2.20
CA VAL A 113 1.98 10.90 -2.24
C VAL A 113 3.41 10.36 -2.30
N GLU A 114 4.31 11.13 -2.90
CA GLU A 114 5.74 10.83 -2.86
C GLU A 114 6.25 10.80 -1.42
N ALA A 115 7.13 9.86 -1.12
CA ALA A 115 7.70 9.73 0.20
C ALA A 115 9.17 9.32 0.08
N ASP A 116 10.06 10.29 0.31
CA ASP A 116 11.49 10.01 0.28
C ASP A 116 11.85 8.96 1.36
N PRO A 117 12.53 7.86 0.97
CA PRO A 117 13.06 6.89 1.90
C PRO A 117 14.22 7.50 2.72
N PRO A 118 14.17 7.47 4.06
CA PRO A 118 15.12 8.18 4.91
C PRO A 118 16.54 7.59 4.91
N ASP A 119 16.66 6.34 4.47
CA ASP A 119 17.85 5.50 4.51
C ASP A 119 18.40 5.20 3.10
N PHE A 120 17.95 5.95 2.08
CA PHE A 120 18.47 5.82 0.73
C PHE A 120 19.83 6.53 0.58
N GLU A 121 20.83 5.76 0.15
CA GLU A 121 22.14 6.26 -0.25
C GLU A 121 22.36 5.97 -1.73
N ALA A 122 22.66 6.97 -2.57
CA ALA A 122 22.79 6.78 -4.02
C ALA A 122 23.82 5.69 -4.42
N GLU A 123 24.84 5.48 -3.59
CA GLU A 123 25.80 4.39 -3.71
C GLU A 123 25.80 3.52 -2.45
N PRO A 124 24.94 2.49 -2.36
CA PRO A 124 24.86 1.63 -1.18
C PRO A 124 26.16 0.88 -0.93
N ARG A 125 26.75 1.09 0.26
CA ARG A 125 28.04 0.52 0.72
C ARG A 125 28.07 -1.01 0.80
N GLY A 126 26.91 -1.65 0.73
CA GLY A 126 26.73 -3.09 0.90
C GLY A 126 27.22 -3.89 -0.30
N PHE A 127 26.34 -4.13 -1.26
CA PHE A 127 26.57 -5.11 -2.32
C PHE A 127 27.40 -4.59 -3.50
N LEU A 128 27.34 -3.29 -3.79
CA LEU A 128 27.96 -2.70 -4.98
C LEU A 128 29.48 -2.93 -5.09
N PRO A 129 30.29 -2.76 -4.02
CA PRO A 129 31.74 -2.98 -4.13
C PRO A 129 32.12 -4.42 -4.51
N ARG A 130 31.23 -5.39 -4.26
CA ARG A 130 31.44 -6.82 -4.60
C ARG A 130 31.07 -7.17 -6.04
N VAL A 131 30.44 -6.25 -6.79
CA VAL A 131 30.08 -6.46 -8.19
C VAL A 131 31.28 -6.13 -9.07
N ALA A 132 31.97 -7.15 -9.58
CA ALA A 132 33.20 -7.00 -10.37
C ALA A 132 32.93 -6.43 -11.78
N SER A 133 31.85 -6.84 -12.44
CA SER A 133 31.47 -6.32 -13.76
C SER A 133 30.97 -4.88 -13.66
N GLY A 134 31.60 -3.97 -14.42
CA GLY A 134 31.19 -2.57 -14.49
C GLY A 134 29.76 -2.40 -15.04
N GLU A 135 29.37 -3.21 -16.03
CA GLU A 135 28.02 -3.20 -16.58
C GLU A 135 26.98 -3.65 -15.56
N ALA A 136 27.24 -4.77 -14.87
CA ALA A 136 26.34 -5.26 -13.83
C ALA A 136 26.23 -4.26 -12.66
N ARG A 137 27.32 -3.56 -12.32
CA ARG A 137 27.31 -2.50 -11.31
C ARG A 137 26.47 -1.30 -11.74
N ALA A 138 26.61 -0.86 -12.99
CA ALA A 138 25.79 0.23 -13.54
C ALA A 138 24.30 -0.13 -13.60
N TRP A 139 23.98 -1.37 -13.98
CA TRP A 139 22.61 -1.87 -13.96
C TRP A 139 22.04 -1.94 -12.53
N ALA A 140 22.82 -2.46 -11.58
CA ALA A 140 22.44 -2.51 -10.17
C ALA A 140 22.12 -1.13 -9.57
N LEU A 141 22.91 -0.11 -9.93
CA LEU A 141 22.64 1.28 -9.51
C LEU A 141 21.32 1.80 -10.07
N LYS A 142 20.98 1.47 -11.33
CA LYS A 142 19.67 1.82 -11.91
C LYS A 142 18.53 1.16 -11.14
N VAL A 143 18.65 -0.14 -10.83
CA VAL A 143 17.63 -0.85 -10.03
C VAL A 143 17.52 -0.26 -8.62
N HIS A 144 18.64 0.04 -7.98
CA HIS A 144 18.66 0.65 -6.66
C HIS A 144 17.98 2.03 -6.63
N ALA A 145 18.22 2.86 -7.65
CA ALA A 145 17.60 4.18 -7.77
C ALA A 145 16.05 4.11 -7.82
N LEU A 146 15.49 3.03 -8.36
CA LEU A 146 14.04 2.83 -8.39
C LEU A 146 13.40 2.77 -7.00
N TRP A 147 14.13 2.41 -5.94
CA TRP A 147 13.55 2.42 -4.59
C TRP A 147 13.09 3.82 -4.18
N LYS A 148 13.85 4.85 -4.56
CA LYS A 148 13.44 6.24 -4.35
C LYS A 148 12.22 6.58 -5.21
N ASP A 149 12.25 6.21 -6.48
CA ASP A 149 11.18 6.55 -7.43
C ASP A 149 9.86 5.83 -7.16
N LEU A 150 9.89 4.67 -6.50
CA LEU A 150 8.71 3.84 -6.19
C LEU A 150 8.24 3.98 -4.74
N ALA A 151 8.99 4.69 -3.88
CA ALA A 151 8.60 4.95 -2.51
C ALA A 151 7.44 5.96 -2.45
N ARG A 152 6.36 5.56 -1.78
CA ARG A 152 5.14 6.35 -1.63
C ARG A 152 4.66 6.31 -0.19
N ARG A 153 3.70 7.16 0.13
CA ARG A 153 2.86 7.07 1.32
C ARG A 153 1.41 7.23 0.91
N VAL A 154 0.51 6.55 1.61
CA VAL A 154 -0.93 6.74 1.41
C VAL A 154 -1.29 8.17 1.83
N ALA A 155 -2.03 8.89 0.98
CA ALA A 155 -2.38 10.29 1.24
C ALA A 155 -3.24 10.40 2.52
N PRO A 156 -3.06 11.45 3.36
CA PRO A 156 -3.85 11.63 4.58
C PRO A 156 -5.37 11.68 4.34
N SER A 157 -5.80 12.12 3.14
CA SER A 157 -7.21 12.14 2.74
C SER A 157 -7.85 10.75 2.75
N VAL A 158 -7.08 9.69 2.52
CA VAL A 158 -7.57 8.31 2.52
C VAL A 158 -8.03 7.90 3.92
N ALA A 159 -7.24 8.22 4.95
CA ALA A 159 -7.64 7.98 6.34
C ALA A 159 -8.77 8.91 6.79
N ALA A 160 -8.77 10.16 6.32
CA ALA A 160 -9.79 11.15 6.69
C ALA A 160 -11.16 10.87 6.06
N ARG A 161 -11.20 10.29 4.85
CA ARG A 161 -12.41 10.06 4.05
C ARG A 161 -12.37 8.70 3.34
N PRO A 162 -12.33 7.57 4.07
CA PRO A 162 -12.21 6.24 3.46
C PRO A 162 -13.38 5.90 2.52
N ASP A 163 -14.54 6.54 2.68
CA ASP A 163 -15.72 6.45 1.80
C ASP A 163 -15.46 6.92 0.35
N ARG A 164 -14.33 7.60 0.10
CA ARG A 164 -13.99 8.22 -1.18
C ARG A 164 -12.86 7.51 -1.92
N HIS A 165 -12.28 6.48 -1.33
CA HIS A 165 -11.11 5.79 -1.83
C HIS A 165 -11.33 4.28 -1.80
N THR A 166 -10.84 3.57 -2.81
CA THR A 166 -10.66 2.12 -2.69
C THR A 166 -9.33 1.78 -2.04
N LEU A 167 -8.32 2.66 -2.08
CA LEU A 167 -7.06 2.48 -1.37
C LEU A 167 -7.31 2.51 0.14
N LEU A 168 -6.69 1.59 0.87
CA LEU A 168 -6.79 1.52 2.32
C LEU A 168 -5.68 2.35 2.98
N PRO A 169 -5.95 2.97 4.14
CA PRO A 169 -4.92 3.71 4.87
C PRO A 169 -3.81 2.77 5.34
N LEU A 170 -2.56 3.23 5.26
CA LEU A 170 -1.38 2.53 5.78
C LEU A 170 -0.52 3.51 6.58
N PRO A 171 -0.05 3.15 7.79
CA PRO A 171 0.67 4.07 8.69
C PRO A 171 2.09 4.45 8.22
N GLY A 172 2.78 3.54 7.53
CA GLY A 172 4.16 3.69 7.08
C GLY A 172 4.29 3.97 5.58
N ARG A 173 5.54 4.14 5.10
CA ARG A 173 5.84 4.17 3.67
C ARG A 173 5.58 2.84 3.00
N VAL A 174 5.36 2.89 1.70
CA VAL A 174 5.18 1.73 0.83
C VAL A 174 6.14 1.85 -0.35
N VAL A 175 6.47 0.72 -0.94
CA VAL A 175 7.08 0.67 -2.26
C VAL A 175 6.08 -0.03 -3.18
N VAL A 176 5.61 0.69 -4.20
CA VAL A 176 4.66 0.14 -5.16
C VAL A 176 5.40 -0.58 -6.29
N PRO A 177 4.84 -1.64 -6.89
CA PRO A 177 5.47 -2.30 -8.04
C PRO A 177 5.64 -1.37 -9.26
N GLY A 178 4.78 -0.35 -9.36
CA GLY A 178 4.83 0.68 -10.39
C GLY A 178 3.72 0.56 -11.44
N SER A 179 3.61 1.58 -12.30
CA SER A 179 2.60 1.66 -13.37
C SER A 179 1.16 1.58 -12.84
N ARG A 180 0.39 0.57 -13.25
CA ARG A 180 -1.01 0.34 -12.85
C ARG A 180 -1.17 -0.25 -11.44
N PHE A 181 -0.09 -0.76 -10.85
CA PHE A 181 -0.10 -1.34 -9.50
C PHE A 181 0.30 -0.26 -8.49
N ARG A 182 -0.71 0.29 -7.82
CA ARG A 182 -0.61 1.52 -7.01
C ARG A 182 -1.02 1.26 -5.57
N GLU A 183 -0.74 0.05 -5.11
CA GLU A 183 -0.97 -0.40 -3.74
C GLU A 183 0.13 -1.39 -3.38
N VAL A 184 0.30 -1.62 -2.08
CA VAL A 184 1.12 -2.73 -1.58
C VAL A 184 0.45 -4.04 -1.98
N TYR A 185 1.25 -4.99 -2.45
CA TYR A 185 0.87 -6.38 -2.66
C TYR A 185 1.65 -7.29 -1.71
N TYR A 186 0.98 -8.26 -1.09
CA TYR A 186 1.57 -9.02 0.02
C TYR A 186 2.82 -9.79 -0.38
N TRP A 187 2.72 -10.76 -1.29
CA TRP A 187 3.87 -11.61 -1.61
C TRP A 187 4.98 -10.84 -2.37
N ASP A 188 4.63 -9.85 -3.19
CA ASP A 188 5.57 -8.97 -3.89
C ASP A 188 6.43 -8.19 -2.88
N SER A 189 5.84 -7.80 -1.75
CA SER A 189 6.54 -7.09 -0.67
C SER A 189 7.70 -7.90 -0.10
N TYR A 190 7.66 -9.24 -0.15
CA TYR A 190 8.79 -10.06 0.27
C TYR A 190 10.04 -9.75 -0.56
N TRP A 191 9.90 -9.74 -1.88
CA TRP A 191 11.00 -9.49 -2.80
C TRP A 191 11.51 -8.05 -2.73
N VAL A 192 10.58 -7.11 -2.52
CA VAL A 192 10.92 -5.71 -2.24
C VAL A 192 11.74 -5.59 -0.95
N VAL A 193 11.28 -6.18 0.16
CA VAL A 193 12.01 -6.19 1.43
C VAL A 193 13.39 -6.79 1.24
N ARG A 194 13.53 -7.92 0.55
CA ARG A 194 14.84 -8.53 0.23
C ARG A 194 15.76 -7.58 -0.53
N GLY A 195 15.24 -6.87 -1.54
CA GLY A 195 16.00 -5.87 -2.30
C GLY A 195 16.43 -4.66 -1.47
N LEU A 196 15.55 -4.17 -0.58
CA LEU A 196 15.84 -3.09 0.36
C LEU A 196 16.92 -3.50 1.37
N LEU A 197 16.88 -4.73 1.90
CA LEU A 197 17.91 -5.25 2.80
C LEU A 197 19.30 -5.32 2.12
N VAL A 198 19.35 -5.74 0.86
CA VAL A 198 20.58 -5.72 0.05
C VAL A 198 21.08 -4.28 -0.12
N SER A 199 20.16 -3.34 -0.30
CA SER A 199 20.41 -1.90 -0.44
C SER A 199 20.68 -1.19 0.90
N LYS A 200 20.67 -1.90 2.03
CA LYS A 200 20.84 -1.35 3.41
C LYS A 200 19.73 -0.38 3.84
N MET A 201 18.56 -0.45 3.20
CA MET A 201 17.40 0.38 3.49
C MET A 201 16.48 -0.31 4.51
N TYR A 202 16.97 -0.41 5.75
CA TYR A 202 16.31 -1.14 6.84
C TYR A 202 15.05 -0.46 7.36
N ASP A 203 15.03 0.86 7.47
CA ASP A 203 13.89 1.63 7.97
C ASP A 203 12.74 1.59 6.95
N THR A 204 13.07 1.71 5.66
CA THR A 204 12.09 1.59 4.58
C THR A 204 11.50 0.17 4.53
N ALA A 205 12.32 -0.87 4.70
CA ALA A 205 11.83 -2.25 4.77
C ALA A 205 10.95 -2.49 6.00
N LYS A 206 11.30 -1.89 7.15
CA LYS A 206 10.51 -1.97 8.38
C LYS A 206 9.14 -1.29 8.24
N ASP A 207 9.06 -0.14 7.59
CA ASP A 207 7.78 0.53 7.26
C ASP A 207 6.83 -0.40 6.48
N ILE A 208 7.35 -1.10 5.47
CA ILE A 208 6.56 -2.06 4.67
C ILE A 208 6.05 -3.21 5.53
N VAL A 209 6.92 -3.82 6.35
CA VAL A 209 6.51 -4.94 7.22
C VAL A 209 5.49 -4.50 8.26
N LEU A 210 5.66 -3.33 8.86
CA LEU A 210 4.68 -2.79 9.82
C LEU A 210 3.34 -2.44 9.17
N ASN A 211 3.33 -2.05 7.90
CA ASN A 211 2.09 -1.90 7.13
C ASN A 211 1.35 -3.24 6.95
N LEU A 212 2.06 -4.34 6.71
CA LEU A 212 1.45 -5.67 6.61
C LEU A 212 0.96 -6.17 7.98
N VAL A 213 1.71 -5.90 9.05
CA VAL A 213 1.29 -6.17 10.44
C VAL A 213 -0.01 -5.42 10.75
N TYR A 214 -0.09 -4.15 10.36
CA TYR A 214 -1.31 -3.34 10.49
C TYR A 214 -2.50 -3.98 9.75
N LEU A 215 -2.32 -4.49 8.53
CA LEU A 215 -3.40 -5.18 7.81
C LEU A 215 -3.90 -6.43 8.55
N VAL A 216 -3.03 -7.18 9.21
CA VAL A 216 -3.44 -8.32 10.05
C VAL A 216 -4.23 -7.85 11.28
N GLU A 217 -3.84 -6.74 11.88
CA GLU A 217 -4.53 -6.17 13.04
C GLU A 217 -5.96 -5.77 12.68
N GLU A 218 -6.13 -5.04 11.58
CA GLU A 218 -7.44 -4.56 11.12
C GLU A 218 -8.30 -5.67 10.51
N TYR A 219 -7.74 -6.49 9.60
CA TYR A 219 -8.52 -7.43 8.78
C TYR A 219 -8.37 -8.90 9.17
N GLY A 220 -7.46 -9.21 10.10
CA GLY A 220 -7.23 -10.57 10.60
C GLY A 220 -6.22 -11.39 9.80
N PHE A 221 -5.84 -10.93 8.61
CA PHE A 221 -4.82 -11.52 7.75
C PHE A 221 -4.26 -10.45 6.81
N VAL A 222 -3.12 -10.70 6.18
CA VAL A 222 -2.59 -9.76 5.20
C VAL A 222 -3.41 -9.86 3.90
N LEU A 223 -3.97 -8.74 3.46
CA LEU A 223 -4.74 -8.68 2.22
C LEU A 223 -3.87 -8.91 0.99
N ASN A 224 -4.45 -9.40 -0.11
CA ASN A 224 -3.76 -9.51 -1.41
C ASN A 224 -3.10 -8.18 -1.81
N GLY A 225 -3.83 -7.08 -1.65
CA GLY A 225 -3.27 -5.74 -1.66
C GLY A 225 -4.12 -4.78 -0.84
N ALA A 226 -3.61 -3.58 -0.58
CA ALA A 226 -4.24 -2.59 0.30
C ALA A 226 -5.41 -1.83 -0.37
N ARG A 227 -6.38 -2.56 -0.94
CA ARG A 227 -7.62 -1.99 -1.50
C ARG A 227 -8.85 -2.64 -0.89
N SER A 228 -9.95 -1.89 -0.77
CA SER A 228 -11.22 -2.37 -0.20
C SER A 228 -11.78 -3.58 -0.95
N TYR A 229 -11.56 -3.68 -2.26
CA TYR A 229 -11.97 -4.84 -3.06
C TYR A 229 -11.07 -6.08 -2.86
N TYR A 230 -9.99 -6.00 -2.06
CA TYR A 230 -9.11 -7.11 -1.68
C TYR A 230 -9.37 -7.64 -0.26
N THR A 231 -10.29 -7.05 0.51
CA THR A 231 -10.54 -7.40 1.93
C THR A 231 -11.03 -8.84 2.15
N ASN A 232 -11.39 -9.56 1.09
CA ASN A 232 -11.87 -10.94 1.14
C ASN A 232 -10.83 -11.98 0.71
N ARG A 233 -9.59 -11.60 0.38
CA ARG A 233 -8.58 -12.53 -0.13
C ARG A 233 -7.16 -12.13 0.25
N SER A 234 -6.32 -13.15 0.42
CA SER A 234 -4.90 -13.00 0.73
C SER A 234 -4.01 -13.41 -0.46
N GLN A 235 -2.73 -13.63 -0.19
CA GLN A 235 -1.67 -14.10 -1.08
C GLN A 235 -0.73 -15.03 -0.27
N PRO A 236 0.24 -15.73 -0.90
CA PRO A 236 1.16 -16.61 -0.18
C PRO A 236 1.77 -15.96 1.08
N PRO A 237 1.64 -16.59 2.26
CA PRO A 237 2.00 -15.94 3.52
C PRO A 237 3.51 -15.90 3.74
N LEU A 238 4.07 -14.68 3.68
CA LEU A 238 5.51 -14.43 3.81
C LEU A 238 5.86 -13.43 4.92
N LEU A 239 4.88 -12.95 5.71
CA LEU A 239 5.10 -11.91 6.73
C LEU A 239 6.10 -12.34 7.81
N SER A 240 6.00 -13.57 8.32
CA SER A 240 6.94 -14.11 9.32
C SER A 240 8.37 -14.18 8.77
N SER A 241 8.52 -14.49 7.49
CA SER A 241 9.82 -14.52 6.81
C SER A 241 10.40 -13.12 6.66
N MET A 242 9.58 -12.11 6.31
CA MET A 242 10.04 -10.72 6.26
C MET A 242 10.50 -10.20 7.62
N VAL A 243 9.77 -10.51 8.70
CA VAL A 243 10.15 -10.15 10.07
C VAL A 243 11.47 -10.82 10.46
N LEU A 244 11.65 -12.10 10.14
CA LEU A 244 12.88 -12.83 10.42
C LEU A 244 14.09 -12.27 9.66
N GLU A 245 13.94 -11.95 8.38
CA GLU A 245 15.01 -11.37 7.55
C GLU A 245 15.44 -10.00 8.07
N LEU A 246 14.48 -9.13 8.43
CA LEU A 246 14.77 -7.84 9.06
C LEU A 246 15.46 -8.00 10.41
N TYR A 247 14.97 -8.89 11.27
CA TYR A 247 15.60 -9.18 12.56
C TYR A 247 17.03 -9.70 12.38
N THR A 248 17.25 -10.63 11.46
CA THR A 248 18.58 -11.17 11.17
C THR A 248 19.55 -10.10 10.70
N ALA A 249 19.05 -9.13 9.92
CA ALA A 249 19.87 -8.04 9.40
C ALA A 249 20.16 -6.92 10.41
N THR A 250 19.30 -6.71 11.42
CA THR A 250 19.33 -5.51 12.29
C THR A 250 19.44 -5.80 13.78
N GLY A 251 19.08 -7.00 14.24
CA GLY A 251 18.93 -7.33 15.66
C GLY A 251 17.73 -6.69 16.34
N ASP A 252 16.78 -6.10 15.60
CA ASP A 252 15.63 -5.36 16.15
C ASP A 252 14.60 -6.30 16.81
N LEU A 253 14.82 -6.61 18.09
CA LEU A 253 13.85 -7.34 18.91
C LEU A 253 12.55 -6.57 19.16
N GLY A 254 12.55 -5.24 19.01
CA GLY A 254 11.35 -4.42 19.12
C GLY A 254 10.36 -4.72 18.00
N LEU A 255 10.85 -4.82 16.76
CA LEU A 255 10.06 -5.27 15.60
C LEU A 255 9.44 -6.64 15.84
N VAL A 256 10.23 -7.62 16.28
CA VAL A 256 9.75 -8.98 16.54
C VAL A 256 8.63 -8.97 17.59
N ARG A 257 8.85 -8.29 18.72
CA ARG A 257 7.83 -8.17 19.79
C ARG A 257 6.54 -7.51 19.29
N ARG A 258 6.63 -6.48 18.45
CA ARG A 258 5.47 -5.79 17.88
C ARG A 258 4.69 -6.68 16.91
N ALA A 259 5.38 -7.42 16.05
CA ALA A 259 4.76 -8.22 15.00
C ALA A 259 4.23 -9.58 15.50
N PHE A 260 4.82 -10.13 16.56
CA PHE A 260 4.53 -11.50 17.02
C PHE A 260 3.04 -11.81 17.26
N PRO A 261 2.24 -10.95 17.93
CA PRO A 261 0.81 -11.20 18.09
C PRO A 261 0.07 -11.30 16.75
N SER A 262 0.40 -10.42 15.80
CA SER A 262 -0.19 -10.42 14.46
C SER A 262 0.25 -11.64 13.65
N LEU A 263 1.50 -12.09 13.77
CA LEU A 263 1.96 -13.34 13.15
C LEU A 263 1.16 -14.56 13.65
N LEU A 264 0.86 -14.63 14.95
CA LEU A 264 0.01 -15.69 15.51
C LEU A 264 -1.44 -15.60 15.02
N LYS A 265 -1.97 -14.37 14.88
CA LYS A 265 -3.31 -14.12 14.32
C LYS A 265 -3.40 -14.58 12.87
N GLU A 266 -2.43 -14.21 12.04
CA GLU A 266 -2.37 -14.63 10.64
C GLU A 266 -2.17 -16.14 10.51
N HIS A 267 -1.28 -16.74 11.31
CA HIS A 267 -1.13 -18.20 11.34
C HIS A 267 -2.46 -18.89 11.68
N SER A 268 -3.16 -18.41 12.71
CA SER A 268 -4.49 -18.92 13.10
C SER A 268 -5.52 -18.82 11.98
N PHE A 269 -5.50 -17.73 11.20
CA PHE A 269 -6.31 -17.61 9.98
C PHE A 269 -6.00 -18.76 9.01
N TRP A 270 -4.73 -18.95 8.63
CA TRP A 270 -4.33 -19.98 7.65
C TRP A 270 -4.61 -21.42 8.08
N VAL A 271 -4.48 -21.74 9.37
CA VAL A 271 -4.73 -23.09 9.89
C VAL A 271 -6.17 -23.32 10.37
N SER A 272 -7.03 -22.30 10.28
CA SER A 272 -8.45 -22.46 10.62
C SER A 272 -9.09 -23.50 9.68
N GLY A 273 -9.83 -24.47 10.23
CA GLY A 273 -10.38 -25.61 9.47
C GLY A 273 -11.44 -25.25 8.42
N SER A 274 -11.76 -23.96 8.26
CA SER A 274 -12.60 -23.48 7.18
C SER A 274 -11.75 -23.36 5.93
N ARG A 275 -11.98 -24.21 4.91
CA ARG A 275 -11.45 -23.95 3.57
C ARG A 275 -11.80 -22.51 3.19
N HIS A 276 -10.81 -21.64 3.09
CA HIS A 276 -10.99 -20.24 2.72
C HIS A 276 -11.70 -20.19 1.37
N LYS A 277 -13.02 -19.95 1.38
CA LYS A 277 -13.85 -20.01 0.17
C LYS A 277 -13.61 -18.74 -0.62
N THR A 278 -13.00 -18.88 -1.78
CA THR A 278 -13.03 -17.84 -2.81
C THR A 278 -14.48 -17.70 -3.28
N HIS A 279 -15.16 -16.64 -2.84
CA HIS A 279 -16.45 -16.29 -3.43
C HIS A 279 -16.18 -15.74 -4.84
N ILE A 280 -16.34 -16.60 -5.85
CA ILE A 280 -16.40 -16.15 -7.24
C ILE A 280 -17.74 -15.42 -7.39
N LEU A 281 -17.72 -14.08 -7.36
CA LEU A 281 -18.86 -13.30 -7.81
C LEU A 281 -19.05 -13.63 -9.30
N ALA A 282 -20.15 -14.31 -9.64
CA ALA A 282 -20.48 -14.61 -11.02
C ALA A 282 -20.54 -13.30 -11.81
N SER A 283 -19.68 -13.16 -12.81
CA SER A 283 -19.80 -12.09 -13.79
C SER A 283 -21.09 -12.31 -14.57
N PRO A 284 -21.96 -11.29 -14.76
CA PRO A 284 -23.15 -11.42 -15.59
C PRO A 284 -22.85 -11.66 -17.08
N PHE A 285 -21.58 -11.81 -17.47
CA PHE A 285 -21.15 -11.94 -18.87
C PHE A 285 -20.68 -13.34 -19.29
N THR A 286 -20.79 -14.38 -18.46
CA THR A 286 -20.54 -15.75 -18.94
C THR A 286 -21.83 -16.41 -19.42
N THR A 287 -22.16 -16.22 -20.70
CA THR A 287 -23.02 -17.17 -21.43
C THR A 287 -22.21 -18.43 -21.68
N SER A 288 -22.54 -19.50 -20.95
CA SER A 288 -22.10 -20.86 -21.28
C SER A 288 -22.59 -21.20 -22.70
N HIS A 289 -21.66 -21.39 -23.63
CA HIS A 289 -21.95 -22.18 -24.83
C HIS A 289 -21.54 -23.62 -24.49
N GLY A 290 -22.54 -24.51 -24.52
CA GLY A 290 -22.34 -25.95 -24.43
C GLY A 290 -21.85 -26.54 -25.75
#